data_AF-A8WG63-F1
#
_entry.id   AF-A8WG63-F1
#
_cell.length_a   1.000
_cell.length_b   1.000
_cell.length_c   1.000
_cell.angle_alpha   90.00
_cell.angle_beta   90.00
_cell.angle_gamma   90.00
#
_symmetry.space_group_name_H-M   'P 1'
#
loop_
_entity.id
_entity.type
_entity.pdbx_description
1 polymer ?
#
loop_
_entity_poly.entity_id
_entity_poly.type
_entity_poly.pdbx_seq_one_letter_code
_entity_poly.pdbx_strand_id
1 'polypeptide(L)'
;MELRVRTGNEKFWTLILLGVLWIYSSAHANVLDTMLQRSSGKVTAGRKETNGGSATSVIPERMLLCHCYHHCPEDSTNNTCRTDGYCFTMAEEEEGGSPVLTSGCLSLVGSEFQCRDTGNARLRRILECCTDQDYCNQDLHPTLPPLKTPG
;
A
#
# COMPACT_ATOMS: atom_id res chain seq x y z
N MET A 1 71.07 16.04 9.50
CA MET A 1 69.81 16.71 9.06
C MET A 1 69.66 16.29 7.60
N GLU A 2 68.79 15.35 7.25
CA GLU A 2 67.35 15.55 7.10
C GLU A 2 66.63 14.20 7.12
N LEU A 3 65.56 14.09 7.91
CA LEU A 3 64.59 13.01 7.91
C LEU A 3 63.72 13.12 6.65
N ARG A 4 63.74 12.11 5.77
CA ARG A 4 62.67 11.94 4.77
C ARG A 4 61.59 11.03 5.34
N VAL A 5 60.60 11.65 5.97
CA VAL A 5 59.28 11.09 6.24
C VAL A 5 58.36 11.48 5.08
N ARG A 6 57.60 10.51 4.54
CA ARG A 6 56.44 10.55 3.62
C ARG A 6 56.69 9.66 2.39
N THR A 7 55.78 8.82 1.91
CA THR A 7 54.31 8.90 1.86
C THR A 7 53.77 7.47 1.57
N GLY A 8 53.42 6.69 2.61
CA GLY A 8 52.89 5.33 2.43
C GLY A 8 51.49 5.11 3.02
N ASN A 9 51.10 5.91 4.02
CA ASN A 9 49.96 5.61 4.88
C ASN A 9 48.63 6.24 4.41
N GLU A 10 48.68 7.39 3.72
CA GLU A 10 47.47 8.13 3.32
C GLU A 10 46.69 7.44 2.18
N LYS A 11 47.41 6.78 1.26
CA LYS A 11 46.79 6.03 0.15
C LYS A 11 46.20 4.69 0.59
N PHE A 12 46.76 4.08 1.63
CA PHE A 12 46.27 2.81 2.16
C PHE A 12 44.94 2.98 2.88
N TRP A 13 44.84 4.01 3.73
CA TRP A 13 43.61 4.35 4.44
C TRP A 13 42.47 4.79 3.49
N THR A 14 42.78 5.54 2.43
CA THR A 14 41.77 5.95 1.44
C THR A 14 41.25 4.77 0.62
N LEU A 15 42.09 3.79 0.26
CA LEU A 15 41.65 2.57 -0.41
C LEU A 15 40.78 1.69 0.50
N ILE A 16 41.10 1.60 1.79
CA ILE A 16 40.28 0.87 2.76
C ILE A 16 38.91 1.54 2.93
N LEU A 17 38.86 2.86 3.08
CA LEU A 17 37.58 3.59 3.25
C LEU A 17 36.67 3.46 2.01
N LEU A 18 37.23 3.53 0.80
CA LEU A 18 36.47 3.32 -0.44
C LEU A 18 35.94 1.87 -0.55
N GLY A 19 36.76 0.88 -0.16
CA GLY A 19 36.34 -0.52 -0.13
C GLY A 19 35.22 -0.78 0.88
N VAL A 20 35.31 -0.21 2.09
CA VAL A 20 34.27 -0.35 3.12
C VAL A 20 32.96 0.32 2.70
N LEU A 21 33.01 1.48 2.04
CA LEU A 21 31.81 2.18 1.53
C LEU A 21 31.09 1.38 0.42
N TRP A 22 31.85 0.71 -0.45
CA TRP A 22 31.28 -0.18 -1.48
C TRP A 22 30.62 -1.42 -0.88
N ILE A 23 31.23 -2.03 0.14
CA ILE A 23 30.66 -3.19 0.84
C ILE A 23 29.39 -2.81 1.61
N TYR A 24 29.36 -1.63 2.24
CA TYR A 24 28.17 -1.14 2.94
C TYR A 24 27.00 -0.89 1.96
N SER A 25 27.29 -0.37 0.77
CA SER A 25 26.28 -0.13 -0.27
C SER A 25 25.71 -1.42 -0.86
N SER A 26 26.52 -2.47 -1.02
CA SER A 26 26.05 -3.77 -1.53
C SER A 26 25.23 -4.57 -0.51
N ALA A 27 25.44 -4.36 0.78
CA ALA A 27 24.66 -5.00 1.84
C ALA A 27 23.21 -4.48 1.93
N HIS A 28 22.95 -3.22 1.55
CA HIS A 28 21.59 -2.63 1.57
C HIS A 28 20.68 -3.11 0.42
N ALA A 29 21.23 -3.65 -0.66
CA ALA A 29 20.44 -4.09 -1.82
C ALA A 29 19.80 -5.49 -1.64
N ASN A 30 20.25 -6.30 -0.67
CA ASN A 30 19.89 -7.73 -0.58
C ASN A 30 18.83 -8.07 0.49
N VAL A 31 18.37 -7.11 1.29
CA VAL A 31 17.40 -7.39 2.37
C VAL A 31 15.95 -7.33 1.87
N LEU A 32 15.66 -6.62 0.77
CA LEU A 32 14.29 -6.49 0.26
C LEU A 32 13.80 -7.72 -0.53
N ASP A 33 14.71 -8.49 -1.13
CA ASP A 33 14.36 -9.62 -2.02
C ASP A 33 13.96 -10.90 -1.25
N THR A 34 14.51 -11.10 -0.05
CA THR A 34 14.24 -12.32 0.75
C THR A 34 12.88 -12.32 1.44
N MET A 35 12.19 -11.18 1.50
CA MET A 35 10.84 -11.08 2.07
C MET A 35 9.73 -11.39 1.04
N LEU A 36 9.99 -11.25 -0.26
CA LEU A 36 8.97 -11.47 -1.32
C LEU A 36 8.82 -12.93 -1.76
N GLN A 37 9.80 -13.79 -1.47
CA GLN A 37 9.82 -15.15 -2.04
C GLN A 37 9.10 -16.22 -1.17
N ARG A 38 8.53 -15.83 -0.02
CA ARG A 38 7.87 -16.79 0.89
C ARG A 38 6.40 -17.08 0.55
N SER A 39 5.80 -16.43 -0.47
CA SER A 39 4.42 -16.74 -0.90
C SER A 39 4.31 -17.59 -2.17
N SER A 40 5.41 -17.95 -2.84
CA SER A 40 5.34 -18.80 -4.04
C SER A 40 5.33 -20.29 -3.68
N GLY A 41 4.18 -20.72 -3.14
CA GLY A 41 3.83 -22.12 -2.94
C GLY A 41 3.68 -22.83 -4.27
N LYS A 42 4.74 -23.52 -4.68
CA LYS A 42 4.81 -24.45 -5.81
C LYS A 42 3.82 -25.61 -5.62
N VAL A 43 2.70 -25.59 -6.34
CA VAL A 43 1.77 -26.73 -6.49
C VAL A 43 2.38 -27.74 -7.47
N THR A 44 2.90 -28.85 -6.93
CA THR A 44 3.23 -30.05 -7.71
C THR A 44 2.20 -31.14 -7.41
N ALA A 45 1.58 -31.63 -8.48
CA ALA A 45 0.63 -32.73 -8.48
C ALA A 45 1.23 -34.02 -7.89
N GLY A 46 0.50 -34.65 -6.98
CA GLY A 46 0.80 -35.97 -6.42
C GLY A 46 -0.47 -36.62 -5.88
N ARG A 47 -0.99 -37.58 -6.64
CA ARG A 47 -2.17 -38.40 -6.33
C ARG A 47 -1.83 -39.42 -5.23
N LYS A 48 -2.57 -39.41 -4.12
CA LYS A 48 -2.89 -40.63 -3.33
C LYS A 48 -4.12 -40.39 -2.45
N GLU A 49 -5.18 -41.15 -2.70
CA GLU A 49 -6.39 -41.20 -1.88
C GLU A 49 -6.14 -42.00 -0.60
N THR A 50 -6.62 -41.49 0.55
CA THR A 50 -7.23 -42.27 1.66
C THR A 50 -7.92 -41.33 2.65
N ASN A 51 -9.23 -41.53 2.84
CA ASN A 51 -10.09 -41.30 4.01
C ASN A 51 -9.85 -40.12 4.97
N GLY A 52 -10.86 -39.24 5.01
CA GLY A 52 -11.54 -38.90 6.27
C GLY A 52 -11.09 -37.66 7.02
N GLY A 53 -11.93 -36.61 6.98
CA GLY A 53 -12.03 -35.63 8.08
C GLY A 53 -11.73 -34.18 7.70
N SER A 54 -12.80 -33.40 7.59
CA SER A 54 -12.82 -31.93 7.63
C SER A 54 -12.07 -31.21 6.51
N ALA A 55 -12.64 -31.25 5.29
CA ALA A 55 -12.48 -30.13 4.38
C ALA A 55 -13.14 -28.91 5.04
N THR A 56 -12.35 -28.10 5.73
CA THR A 56 -12.75 -26.75 6.11
C THR A 56 -13.10 -26.07 4.79
N SER A 57 -14.40 -25.85 4.54
CA SER A 57 -14.85 -25.02 3.44
C SER A 57 -14.14 -23.69 3.61
N VAL A 58 -13.13 -23.43 2.78
CA VAL A 58 -12.58 -22.10 2.62
C VAL A 58 -13.74 -21.32 2.02
N ILE A 59 -14.51 -20.64 2.88
CA ILE A 59 -15.55 -19.73 2.43
C ILE A 59 -14.85 -18.79 1.47
N PRO A 60 -15.29 -18.69 0.19
CA PRO A 60 -14.71 -17.75 -0.74
C PRO A 60 -14.77 -16.39 -0.08
N GLU A 61 -13.61 -15.80 0.19
CA GLU A 61 -13.52 -14.43 0.65
C GLU A 61 -14.30 -13.58 -0.36
N ARG A 62 -15.36 -12.92 0.10
CA ARG A 62 -16.31 -12.24 -0.80
C ARG A 62 -15.56 -11.11 -1.48
N MET A 63 -15.19 -11.31 -2.74
CA MET A 63 -14.54 -10.28 -3.56
C MET A 63 -15.60 -9.30 -4.06
N LEU A 64 -15.49 -8.05 -3.63
CA LEU A 64 -16.35 -6.93 -4.00
C LEU A 64 -15.78 -6.22 -5.23
N LEU A 65 -16.64 -5.86 -6.18
CA LEU A 65 -16.32 -4.97 -7.31
C LEU A 65 -16.71 -3.54 -6.95
N CYS A 66 -15.86 -2.56 -7.26
CA CYS A 66 -16.10 -1.15 -6.96
C CYS A 66 -15.81 -0.27 -8.17
N HIS A 67 -16.48 0.89 -8.23
CA HIS A 67 -16.08 1.94 -9.17
C HIS A 67 -14.82 2.65 -8.65
N CYS A 68 -13.80 2.83 -9.48
CA CYS A 68 -12.62 3.62 -9.15
C CYS A 68 -12.51 4.85 -10.05
N TYR A 69 -12.06 5.96 -9.49
CA TYR A 69 -11.75 7.17 -10.24
C TYR A 69 -10.61 7.89 -9.53
N HIS A 70 -9.64 8.37 -10.30
CA HIS A 70 -8.36 8.95 -9.83
C HIS A 70 -7.42 7.95 -9.12
N HIS A 71 -7.95 7.02 -8.33
CA HIS A 71 -7.20 5.99 -7.59
C HIS A 71 -7.49 4.58 -8.13
N CYS A 72 -7.38 4.40 -9.44
CA CYS A 72 -7.49 3.09 -10.07
C CYS A 72 -6.14 2.38 -10.12
N PRO A 73 -6.08 1.05 -9.87
CA PRO A 73 -4.93 0.23 -10.21
C PRO A 73 -4.58 0.32 -11.70
N GLU A 74 -3.30 0.14 -12.06
CA GLU A 74 -2.86 0.19 -13.46
C GLU A 74 -3.50 -0.89 -14.35
N ASP A 75 -3.82 -2.04 -13.77
CA ASP A 75 -4.48 -3.18 -14.43
C ASP A 75 -6.01 -3.09 -14.40
N SER A 76 -6.57 -1.98 -13.91
CA SER A 76 -8.01 -1.76 -13.91
C SER A 76 -8.57 -1.66 -15.33
N THR A 77 -9.77 -2.19 -15.51
CA THR A 77 -10.53 -2.06 -16.76
C THR A 77 -11.89 -1.44 -16.44
N ASN A 78 -12.38 -0.57 -17.31
CA ASN A 78 -13.68 0.10 -17.14
C ASN A 78 -13.87 0.76 -15.76
N ASN A 79 -12.84 1.45 -15.26
CA ASN A 79 -12.92 2.17 -13.97
C ASN A 79 -13.37 1.24 -12.83
N THR A 80 -12.93 -0.01 -12.83
CA THR A 80 -13.34 -1.02 -11.86
C THR A 80 -12.12 -1.58 -11.13
N CYS A 81 -12.23 -1.70 -9.81
CA CYS A 81 -11.27 -2.40 -8.97
C CYS A 81 -11.95 -3.53 -8.19
N ARG A 82 -11.16 -4.50 -7.70
CA ARG A 82 -11.64 -5.64 -6.90
C ARG A 82 -10.98 -5.63 -5.52
N THR A 83 -11.74 -5.97 -4.49
CA THR A 83 -11.24 -5.98 -3.11
C THR A 83 -11.93 -7.00 -2.23
N ASP A 84 -11.26 -7.43 -1.17
CA ASP A 84 -11.76 -8.20 -0.04
C ASP A 84 -12.40 -7.33 1.05
N GLY A 85 -12.22 -6.00 0.97
CA GLY A 85 -12.68 -5.03 1.96
C GLY A 85 -13.88 -4.21 1.48
N TYR A 86 -13.64 -2.93 1.22
CA TYR A 86 -14.68 -1.90 1.07
C TYR A 86 -14.54 -1.15 -0.24
N CYS A 87 -15.66 -0.78 -0.84
CA CYS A 87 -15.67 0.32 -1.80
C CYS A 87 -15.68 1.65 -1.03
N PHE A 88 -15.06 2.69 -1.60
CA PHE A 88 -15.09 4.03 -1.01
C PHE A 88 -15.40 5.12 -2.04
N THR A 89 -15.91 6.24 -1.53
CA THR A 89 -15.95 7.54 -2.21
C THR A 89 -15.45 8.61 -1.25
N MET A 90 -14.57 9.49 -1.71
CA MET A 90 -13.95 10.56 -0.94
C MET A 90 -14.20 11.91 -1.62
N ALA A 91 -14.56 12.92 -0.82
CA ALA A 91 -14.52 14.32 -1.24
C ALA A 91 -13.38 15.01 -0.49
N GLU A 92 -12.48 15.68 -1.21
CA GLU A 92 -11.35 16.42 -0.63
C GLU A 92 -11.26 17.82 -1.24
N GLU A 93 -11.03 18.83 -0.40
CA GLU A 93 -10.80 20.22 -0.80
C GLU A 93 -9.35 20.60 -0.50
N GLU A 94 -8.58 20.87 -1.56
CA GLU A 94 -7.29 21.52 -1.44
C GLU A 94 -7.46 23.01 -1.10
N GLU A 95 -6.40 23.65 -0.57
CA GLU A 95 -6.45 25.03 -0.08
C GLU A 95 -6.95 26.01 -1.16
N GLY A 96 -8.19 26.51 -0.99
CA GLY A 96 -8.83 27.44 -1.92
C GLY A 96 -9.34 26.82 -3.23
N GLY A 97 -9.32 25.49 -3.34
CA GLY A 97 -9.79 24.74 -4.50
C GLY A 97 -11.28 24.38 -4.45
N SER A 98 -11.78 23.79 -5.54
CA SER A 98 -13.09 23.12 -5.55
C SER A 98 -12.96 21.70 -5.01
N PRO A 99 -14.00 21.14 -4.36
CA PRO A 99 -14.01 19.75 -3.95
C PRO A 99 -13.74 18.81 -5.13
N VAL A 100 -12.79 17.89 -4.94
CA VAL A 100 -12.50 16.80 -5.86
C VAL A 100 -13.07 15.52 -5.29
N LEU A 101 -13.84 14.80 -6.11
CA LEU A 101 -14.37 13.48 -5.76
C LEU A 101 -13.43 12.39 -6.29
N THR A 102 -13.06 11.44 -5.44
CA THR A 102 -12.31 10.24 -5.82
C THR A 102 -13.02 8.99 -5.30
N SER A 103 -12.77 7.84 -5.92
CA SER A 103 -13.40 6.58 -5.52
C SER A 103 -12.48 5.40 -5.78
N GLY A 104 -12.70 4.28 -5.09
CA GLY A 104 -11.93 3.07 -5.33
C GLY A 104 -12.17 1.96 -4.31
N CYS A 105 -11.11 1.17 -4.10
CA CYS A 105 -11.10 -0.02 -3.27
C CYS A 105 -10.19 0.15 -2.05
N LEU A 106 -10.62 -0.34 -0.90
CA LEU A 106 -9.81 -0.49 0.31
C LEU A 106 -9.75 -1.95 0.70
N SER A 107 -8.54 -2.48 0.90
CA SER A 107 -8.35 -3.81 1.47
C SER A 107 -9.03 -3.94 2.83
N LEU A 108 -9.42 -5.16 3.20
CA LEU A 108 -10.04 -5.41 4.49
C LEU A 108 -9.16 -4.97 5.66
N VAL A 109 -7.86 -5.27 5.59
CA VAL A 109 -6.88 -4.91 6.63
C VAL A 109 -6.66 -3.39 6.65
N GLY A 110 -6.92 -2.77 7.81
CA GLY A 110 -6.72 -1.34 8.02
C GLY A 110 -7.89 -0.47 7.58
N SER A 111 -8.92 -1.05 6.96
CA SER A 111 -10.16 -0.35 6.61
C SER A 111 -10.88 0.20 7.84
N GLU A 112 -10.72 -0.44 9.00
CA GLU A 112 -11.28 0.00 10.28
C GLU A 112 -10.73 1.33 10.77
N PHE A 113 -9.55 1.73 10.29
CA PHE A 113 -8.96 3.04 10.57
C PHE A 113 -9.25 4.03 9.47
N GLN A 114 -9.28 3.58 8.22
CA GLN A 114 -9.47 4.44 7.05
C GLN A 114 -10.93 4.91 6.93
N CYS A 115 -11.89 4.00 7.07
CA CYS A 115 -13.32 4.31 7.00
C CYS A 115 -13.87 5.00 8.27
N ARG A 116 -13.01 5.33 9.24
CA ARG A 116 -13.40 6.12 10.42
C ARG A 116 -13.21 7.60 10.16
N ASP A 117 -14.06 8.37 10.85
CA ASP A 117 -14.20 9.82 10.80
C ASP A 117 -12.90 10.60 10.49
N THR A 118 -12.95 11.41 9.43
CA THR A 118 -11.85 12.25 8.95
C THR A 118 -11.76 13.60 9.64
N GLY A 119 -12.59 13.87 10.67
CA GLY A 119 -12.77 15.18 11.30
C GLY A 119 -11.52 15.91 11.83
N ASN A 120 -10.38 15.22 11.97
CA ASN A 120 -9.09 15.80 12.40
C ASN A 120 -8.05 15.94 11.28
N ALA A 121 -8.43 15.75 10.02
CA ALA A 121 -7.52 15.95 8.89
C ALA A 121 -7.12 17.43 8.75
N ARG A 122 -5.87 17.67 8.32
CA ARG A 122 -5.38 19.03 7.99
C ARG A 122 -6.16 19.64 6.82
N LEU A 123 -6.55 18.81 5.86
CA LEU A 123 -7.37 19.16 4.72
C LEU A 123 -8.84 18.84 5.03
N ARG A 124 -9.76 19.63 4.47
CA ARG A 124 -11.19 19.34 4.53
C ARG A 124 -11.46 18.15 3.62
N ARG A 125 -11.69 16.99 4.21
CA ARG A 125 -12.04 15.79 3.48
C ARG A 125 -13.04 14.94 4.24
N ILE A 126 -13.79 14.13 3.50
CA ILE A 126 -14.70 13.12 4.05
C ILE A 126 -14.61 11.86 3.19
N LEU A 127 -14.60 10.70 3.86
CA LEU A 127 -14.52 9.38 3.25
C LEU A 127 -15.73 8.58 3.71
N GLU A 128 -16.48 8.02 2.75
CA GLU A 128 -17.57 7.08 3.03
C GLU A 128 -17.25 5.71 2.40
N CYS A 129 -17.59 4.64 3.11
CA CYS A 129 -17.30 3.26 2.72
C CYS A 129 -18.57 2.41 2.70
N CYS A 130 -18.64 1.41 1.81
CA CYS A 130 -19.77 0.48 1.67
C CYS A 130 -19.32 -0.94 1.28
N THR A 131 -20.16 -1.94 1.57
CA THR A 131 -19.92 -3.39 1.32
C THR A 131 -21.19 -4.19 0.97
N ASP A 132 -22.33 -3.51 0.87
CA ASP A 132 -23.65 -4.11 0.68
C ASP A 132 -23.75 -4.86 -0.66
N GLN A 133 -23.27 -4.25 -1.75
CA GLN A 133 -23.32 -4.80 -3.10
C GLN A 133 -22.17 -4.32 -3.99
N ASP A 134 -21.94 -5.02 -5.10
CA ASP A 134 -20.99 -4.56 -6.12
C ASP A 134 -21.37 -3.17 -6.61
N TYR A 135 -20.37 -2.32 -6.79
CA TYR A 135 -20.48 -0.93 -7.21
C TYR A 135 -21.30 -0.03 -6.27
N CYS A 136 -21.48 -0.41 -5.00
CA CYS A 136 -22.22 0.38 -4.01
C CYS A 136 -21.72 1.83 -3.88
N ASN A 137 -20.46 2.10 -4.23
CA ASN A 137 -19.88 3.43 -4.10
C ASN A 137 -20.28 4.43 -5.20
N GLN A 138 -21.03 4.00 -6.22
CA GLN A 138 -21.60 4.92 -7.21
C GLN A 138 -22.68 5.83 -6.62
N ASP A 139 -23.38 5.35 -5.59
CA ASP A 139 -24.48 6.05 -4.92
C ASP A 139 -24.00 6.86 -3.69
N LEU A 140 -22.71 6.79 -3.36
CA LEU A 140 -22.11 7.57 -2.28
C LEU A 140 -21.85 9.01 -2.72
N HIS A 141 -22.40 9.96 -1.97
CA HIS A 141 -22.26 11.40 -2.24
C HIS A 141 -21.78 12.14 -0.98
N PRO A 142 -20.55 11.88 -0.52
CA PRO A 142 -20.04 12.48 0.71
C PRO A 142 -19.90 14.00 0.56
N THR A 143 -20.39 14.74 1.55
CA THR A 143 -20.35 16.21 1.58
C THR A 143 -19.29 16.71 2.55
N LEU A 144 -18.46 17.66 2.11
CA LEU A 144 -17.39 18.21 2.95
C LEU A 144 -17.91 18.77 4.28
N PRO A 145 -17.15 18.62 5.38
CA PRO A 145 -17.49 19.22 6.65
C PRO A 145 -17.56 20.76 6.52
N PRO A 146 -18.42 21.43 7.31
CA PRO A 146 -18.58 22.87 7.24
C PRO A 146 -17.28 23.60 7.53
N LEU A 147 -17.12 24.79 6.96
CA LEU A 147 -15.99 25.67 7.26
C LEU A 147 -16.00 26.03 8.75
N LYS A 148 -14.86 25.85 9.43
CA LYS A 148 -14.69 26.37 10.79
C LYS A 148 -14.69 27.89 10.72
N THR A 149 -15.70 28.53 11.29
CA THR A 149 -15.71 29.98 11.48
C THR A 149 -14.64 30.36 12.50
N PRO A 150 -13.83 31.41 12.27
CA PRO A 150 -12.98 31.97 13.31
C PRO A 150 -13.88 32.42 14.47
N GLY A 151 -13.63 31.89 15.67
CA GLY A 151 -14.29 32.31 16.90
C GLY A 151 -13.63 33.55 17.51
#